data_AF-A0A7S3YTP2-F1
#
_entry.id   AF-A0A7S3YTP2-F1
#
_cell.length_a   1.000
_cell.length_b   1.000
_cell.length_c   1.000
_cell.angle_alpha   90.00
_cell.angle_beta   90.00
_cell.angle_gamma   90.00
#
_symmetry.space_group_name_H-M   'P 1'
#
loop_
_entity.id
_entity.type
_entity.pdbx_description
1 polymer ?
#
loop_
_entity_poly.entity_id
_entity_poly.type
_entity_poly.pdbx_seq_one_letter_code
_entity_poly.pdbx_strand_id
1 'polypeptide(L)'
;QPPWHCLACDEVVPNEKKQAHVLSIGHNIKSAELKRKKARGGKVPIGIAASNKGFQMLVRLGWNQASGLGAKGKEGMTHPVFTQLRRVDEVDSSKLRKHGAGGKGKASALSNPSPK
;
A
#
# COMPACT_ATOMS: atom_id res chain seq x y z
N GLN A 1 33.27 -8.91 30.13
CA GLN A 1 32.35 -9.46 29.11
C GLN A 1 32.40 -8.56 27.88
N PRO A 2 32.27 -9.09 26.64
CA PRO A 2 32.27 -8.25 25.44
C PRO A 2 31.08 -7.29 25.42
N PRO A 3 31.21 -6.10 24.79
CA PRO A 3 30.12 -5.15 24.65
C PRO A 3 29.00 -5.73 23.75
N TRP A 4 27.76 -5.36 24.03
CA TRP A 4 26.57 -5.85 23.33
C TRP A 4 26.19 -4.89 22.21
N HIS A 5 26.00 -5.43 21.00
CA HIS A 5 25.52 -4.65 19.86
C HIS A 5 23.99 -4.68 19.77
N CYS A 6 23.38 -3.50 19.73
CA CYS A 6 21.93 -3.36 19.61
C CYS A 6 21.50 -3.27 18.15
N LEU A 7 20.87 -4.32 17.63
CA LEU A 7 20.36 -4.35 16.25
C LEU A 7 19.23 -3.34 15.97
N ALA A 8 18.57 -2.82 17.02
CA ALA A 8 17.50 -1.84 16.86
C ALA A 8 18.02 -0.39 16.77
N CYS A 9 19.18 -0.12 17.34
CA CYS A 9 19.78 1.22 17.39
C CYS A 9 21.05 1.34 16.57
N ASP A 10 21.61 0.19 16.14
CA ASP A 10 22.91 0.03 15.51
C ASP A 10 24.07 0.66 16.32
N GLU A 11 24.00 0.47 17.64
CA GLU A 11 24.93 1.03 18.60
C GLU A 11 25.57 -0.10 19.42
N VAL A 12 26.87 0.03 19.68
CA VAL A 12 27.61 -0.88 20.57
C VAL A 12 27.56 -0.32 21.99
N VAL A 13 26.93 -1.07 22.89
CA VAL A 13 26.67 -0.67 24.28
C VAL A 13 27.46 -1.57 25.23
N PRO A 14 28.16 -1.01 26.25
CA PRO A 14 28.75 -1.83 27.30
C PRO A 14 27.71 -2.72 27.97
N ASN A 15 28.06 -3.97 28.30
CA ASN A 15 27.07 -4.95 28.76
C ASN A 15 26.36 -4.52 30.07
N GLU A 16 27.08 -3.80 30.94
CA GLU A 16 26.56 -3.19 32.18
C GLU A 16 25.42 -2.20 31.93
N LYS A 17 25.44 -1.50 30.78
CA LYS A 17 24.44 -0.50 30.41
C LYS A 17 23.35 -1.05 29.49
N LYS A 18 23.36 -2.36 29.20
CA LYS A 18 22.39 -3.01 28.32
C LYS A 18 20.95 -2.78 28.77
N GLN A 19 20.66 -2.97 30.07
CA GLN A 19 19.30 -2.78 30.59
C GLN A 19 18.86 -1.31 30.49
N ALA A 20 19.72 -0.38 30.90
CA ALA A 20 19.45 1.05 30.79
C ALA A 20 19.21 1.50 29.34
N HIS A 21 19.99 0.96 28.39
CA HIS A 21 19.79 1.21 26.96
C HIS A 21 18.43 0.71 26.48
N VAL A 22 18.05 -0.55 26.77
CA VAL A 22 16.77 -1.14 26.30
C VAL A 22 15.56 -0.41 26.90
N LEU A 23 15.66 0.07 28.14
CA LEU A 23 14.61 0.84 28.80
C LEU A 23 14.58 2.32 28.36
N SER A 24 15.60 2.80 27.64
CA SER A 24 15.66 4.19 27.21
C SER A 24 14.53 4.54 26.24
N ILE A 25 14.07 5.79 26.32
CA ILE A 25 13.07 6.33 25.39
C ILE A 25 13.58 6.26 23.94
N GLY A 26 14.87 6.57 23.73
CA GLY A 26 15.51 6.51 22.41
C GLY A 26 15.46 5.11 21.78
N HIS A 27 15.69 4.06 22.58
CA HIS A 27 15.56 2.68 22.11
C HIS A 27 14.13 2.32 21.74
N ASN A 28 13.15 2.73 22.54
CA ASN A 28 11.74 2.47 22.28
C ASN A 28 11.24 3.14 20.99
N ILE A 29 11.68 4.37 20.71
CA ILE A 29 11.33 5.08 19.48
C ILE A 29 11.96 4.41 18.25
N LYS A 30 13.27 4.14 18.28
CA LYS A 30 13.99 3.51 17.17
C LYS A 30 13.46 2.09 16.89
N SER A 31 13.20 1.31 17.93
CA SER A 31 12.64 -0.04 17.78
C SER A 31 11.21 -0.03 17.23
N ALA A 32 10.37 0.94 17.62
CA ALA A 32 9.04 1.13 17.05
C ALA A 32 9.10 1.55 15.57
N GLU A 33 10.02 2.43 15.20
CA GLU A 33 10.24 2.84 13.82
C GLU A 33 10.67 1.66 12.93
N LEU A 34 11.59 0.82 13.40
CA LEU A 34 12.01 -0.39 12.70
C LEU A 34 10.85 -1.39 12.53
N LYS A 35 10.00 -1.57 13.55
CA LYS A 35 8.78 -2.39 13.42
C LYS A 35 7.85 -1.84 12.34
N ARG A 36 7.65 -0.51 12.29
CA ARG A 36 6.83 0.16 11.27
C ARG A 36 7.45 0.04 9.86
N LYS A 37 8.77 0.18 9.74
CA LYS A 37 9.51 -0.02 8.47
C LYS A 37 9.38 -1.45 7.97
N LYS A 38 9.52 -2.45 8.84
CA LYS A 38 9.29 -3.87 8.49
C LYS A 38 7.83 -4.12 8.07
N ALA A 39 6.86 -3.54 8.78
CA ALA A 39 5.45 -3.64 8.42
C ALA A 39 5.11 -2.95 7.09
N ARG A 40 5.80 -1.86 6.74
CA ARG A 40 5.62 -1.14 5.45
C ARG A 40 6.40 -1.77 4.29
N GLY A 41 7.52 -2.45 4.57
CA GLY A 41 8.35 -3.12 3.57
C GLY A 41 7.87 -4.53 3.19
N GLY A 42 6.99 -5.13 4.01
CA GLY A 42 6.28 -6.35 3.62
C GLY A 42 5.22 -6.01 2.58
N LYS A 43 5.30 -6.60 1.39
CA LYS A 43 4.15 -6.66 0.48
C LYS A 43 3.02 -7.29 1.28
N VAL A 44 1.99 -6.51 1.65
CA VAL A 44 0.78 -7.09 2.22
C VAL A 44 0.30 -8.10 1.18
N PRO A 45 0.22 -9.40 1.50
CA PRO A 45 -0.22 -10.37 0.53
C PRO A 45 -1.61 -9.94 0.06
N ILE A 46 -1.73 -9.68 -1.24
CA ILE A 46 -2.98 -9.26 -1.87
C ILE A 46 -3.85 -10.53 -1.98
N GLY A 47 -4.40 -10.97 -0.86
CA GLY A 47 -5.16 -12.20 -0.77
C GLY A 47 -5.67 -12.45 0.63
N ILE A 48 -6.88 -13.02 0.72
CA ILE A 48 -7.46 -13.49 1.98
C ILE A 48 -6.93 -14.90 2.21
N ALA A 49 -6.34 -15.17 3.38
CA ALA A 49 -5.84 -16.51 3.70
C ALA A 49 -6.96 -17.56 3.68
N ALA A 50 -6.69 -18.76 3.15
CA ALA A 50 -7.68 -19.83 3.10
C ALA A 50 -8.14 -20.34 4.48
N SER A 51 -7.30 -20.16 5.50
CA SER A 51 -7.65 -20.43 6.90
C SER A 51 -8.66 -19.43 7.48
N ASN A 52 -8.91 -18.30 6.80
CA ASN A 52 -9.88 -17.31 7.25
C ASN A 52 -11.32 -17.84 7.09
N LYS A 53 -12.12 -17.74 8.15
CA LYS A 53 -13.53 -18.20 8.15
C LYS A 53 -14.38 -17.52 7.08
N GLY A 54 -14.16 -16.22 6.84
CA GLY A 54 -14.83 -15.45 5.79
C GLY A 54 -14.47 -15.94 4.39
N PHE A 55 -13.21 -16.31 4.14
CA PHE A 55 -12.80 -16.94 2.88
C PHE A 55 -13.59 -18.23 2.62
N GLN A 56 -13.65 -19.11 3.62
CA GLN A 56 -14.38 -20.38 3.49
C GLN A 56 -15.87 -20.17 3.23
N MET A 57 -16.47 -19.17 3.86
CA MET A 57 -17.86 -18.79 3.60
C MET A 57 -18.07 -18.28 2.18
N LEU A 58 -17.21 -17.39 1.69
CA LEU A 58 -17.30 -16.87 0.32
C LEU A 58 -17.20 -17.99 -0.71
N VAL A 59 -16.22 -18.89 -0.55
CA VAL A 59 -16.05 -20.05 -1.45
C VAL A 59 -17.30 -20.94 -1.44
N ARG A 60 -17.90 -21.19 -0.27
CA ARG A 60 -19.15 -21.97 -0.16
C ARG A 60 -20.33 -21.30 -0.86
N LEU A 61 -20.34 -19.97 -0.95
CA LEU A 61 -21.35 -19.21 -1.70
C LEU A 61 -21.07 -19.15 -3.20
N GLY A 62 -20.06 -19.89 -3.69
CA GLY A 62 -19.69 -19.96 -5.10
C GLY A 62 -18.73 -18.87 -5.56
N TRP A 63 -18.16 -18.07 -4.64
CA TRP A 63 -17.13 -17.10 -5.00
C TRP A 63 -15.79 -17.78 -5.31
N ASN A 64 -15.10 -17.31 -6.34
CA ASN A 64 -13.76 -17.77 -6.73
C ASN A 64 -12.75 -16.64 -6.51
N GLN A 65 -11.62 -16.95 -5.87
CA GLN A 65 -10.53 -16.01 -5.57
C GLN A 65 -9.93 -15.33 -6.82
N ALA A 66 -9.95 -15.99 -7.98
CA ALA A 66 -9.48 -15.42 -9.24
C ALA A 66 -10.48 -14.44 -9.87
N SER A 67 -11.71 -14.38 -9.35
CA SER A 67 -12.80 -13.54 -9.87
C SER A 67 -13.20 -12.44 -8.90
N GLY A 68 -13.64 -11.31 -9.45
CA GLY A 68 -14.30 -10.26 -8.69
C GLY A 68 -15.67 -10.70 -8.21
N LEU A 69 -16.33 -9.83 -7.43
CA LEU A 69 -17.74 -10.02 -7.08
C LEU A 69 -18.65 -9.57 -8.23
N GLY A 70 -19.96 -9.86 -8.11
CA GLY A 70 -20.97 -9.51 -9.10
C GLY A 70 -21.40 -10.68 -9.99
N ALA A 71 -22.45 -10.49 -10.79
CA ALA A 71 -23.16 -11.58 -11.45
C ALA A 71 -22.29 -12.36 -12.45
N LYS A 72 -21.38 -11.65 -13.13
CA LYS A 72 -20.43 -12.24 -14.09
C LYS A 72 -19.02 -12.43 -13.53
N GLY A 73 -18.80 -12.17 -12.24
CA GLY A 73 -17.49 -12.29 -11.58
C GLY A 73 -16.40 -11.33 -12.11
N LYS A 74 -16.79 -10.31 -12.88
CA LYS A 74 -15.88 -9.31 -13.49
C LYS A 74 -16.29 -7.86 -13.19
N GLU A 75 -17.34 -7.67 -12.41
CA GLU A 75 -17.91 -6.35 -12.10
C GLU A 75 -17.23 -5.73 -10.88
N GLY A 76 -16.92 -6.55 -9.87
CA GLY A 76 -16.18 -6.16 -8.68
C GLY A 76 -14.67 -6.21 -8.89
N MET A 77 -13.94 -5.38 -8.15
CA MET A 77 -12.48 -5.39 -8.12
C MET A 77 -11.97 -6.67 -7.43
N THR A 78 -10.90 -7.26 -7.96
CA THR A 78 -10.20 -8.42 -7.35
C THR A 78 -9.21 -8.01 -6.27
N HIS A 79 -8.91 -6.72 -6.19
CA HIS A 79 -7.93 -6.16 -5.27
C HIS A 79 -8.51 -4.98 -4.50
N PRO A 80 -8.12 -4.80 -3.22
CA PRO A 80 -8.54 -3.65 -2.44
C PRO A 80 -8.13 -2.34 -3.10
N VAL A 81 -8.95 -1.30 -2.93
CA VAL A 81 -8.58 0.06 -3.29
C VAL A 81 -7.52 0.56 -2.31
N PHE A 82 -6.37 0.97 -2.82
CA PHE A 82 -5.32 1.55 -1.99
C PHE A 82 -5.70 2.96 -1.56
N THR A 83 -5.83 3.14 -0.24
CA THR A 83 -6.05 4.45 0.37
C THR A 83 -4.71 5.05 0.78
N GLN A 84 -4.62 6.38 0.74
CA GLN A 84 -3.49 7.12 1.26
C GLN A 84 -3.88 7.74 2.60
N LEU A 85 -3.06 7.51 3.64
CA LEU A 85 -3.23 8.19 4.91
C LEU A 85 -2.88 9.67 4.72
N ARG A 86 -3.86 10.55 4.83
CA ARG A 86 -3.64 12.01 4.87
C ARG A 86 -3.63 12.53 6.30
N ARG A 87 -2.86 13.59 6.53
CA ARG A 87 -2.94 14.40 7.76
C ARG A 87 -4.10 15.39 7.62
N VAL A 88 -4.76 15.68 8.74
CA VAL A 88 -6.03 16.45 8.79
C VAL A 88 -5.84 17.90 8.35
N ASP A 89 -4.61 18.43 8.44
CA ASP A 89 -4.30 19.83 8.14
C ASP A 89 -4.12 20.13 6.64
N GLU A 90 -4.24 19.12 5.76
CA GLU A 90 -3.98 19.23 4.32
C GLU A 90 -5.24 18.91 3.51
N VAL A 91 -6.30 19.68 3.74
CA VAL A 91 -7.40 19.81 2.77
C VAL A 91 -7.02 20.95 1.83
N ASP A 92 -6.10 20.69 0.89
CA ASP A 92 -5.74 21.67 -0.13
C ASP A 92 -5.99 21.12 -1.55
N SER A 93 -7.17 21.50 -2.07
CA SER A 93 -7.51 22.03 -3.39
C SER A 93 -6.85 21.57 -4.70
N SER A 94 -5.85 20.68 -4.76
CA SER A 94 -5.02 20.58 -5.98
C SER A 94 -4.51 19.17 -6.32
N LYS A 95 -5.35 18.31 -6.92
CA LYS A 95 -4.94 17.40 -8.03
C LYS A 95 -6.11 16.55 -8.55
N LEU A 96 -6.87 17.11 -9.49
CA LEU A 96 -7.51 16.31 -10.53
C LEU A 96 -6.38 15.78 -11.43
N ARG A 97 -5.91 14.55 -11.17
CA ARG A 97 -4.98 13.86 -12.08
C ARG A 97 -5.76 13.54 -13.37
N LYS A 98 -5.47 14.33 -14.40
CA LYS A 98 -5.91 14.11 -15.78
C LYS A 98 -5.65 12.66 -16.19
N HIS A 99 -6.68 12.00 -16.68
CA HIS A 99 -6.55 10.78 -17.46
C HIS A 99 -5.57 11.03 -18.62
N GLY A 100 -4.66 10.07 -18.83
CA GLY A 100 -3.81 10.07 -20.00
C GLY A 100 -4.61 9.87 -21.27
N ALA A 101 -4.24 10.59 -22.32
CA ALA A 101 -4.39 10.16 -23.70
C ALA A 101 -3.37 10.92 -24.53
N GLY A 102 -2.36 10.19 -25.02
CA GLY A 102 -1.53 10.67 -26.12
C GLY A 102 -2.39 10.80 -27.39
N GLY A 103 -2.01 11.73 -28.25
CA GLY A 103 -2.64 11.91 -29.55
C GLY A 103 -2.12 13.16 -30.24
N LYS A 104 -1.00 13.01 -30.95
CA LYS A 104 -0.46 14.01 -31.89
C LYS A 104 -1.48 14.33 -32.99
N GLY A 105 -1.44 15.55 -33.53
CA GLY A 105 -1.87 15.81 -34.90
C GLY A 105 -2.61 17.12 -35.09
N LYS A 106 -2.10 17.95 -35.99
CA LYS A 106 -2.51 19.34 -36.27
C LYS A 106 -3.72 19.43 -37.20
N ALA A 107 -4.32 20.62 -37.18
CA ALA A 107 -5.42 21.16 -37.98
C ALA A 107 -5.25 21.06 -39.51
N SER A 108 -6.36 21.08 -40.26
CA SER A 108 -6.80 22.27 -41.04
C SER A 108 -8.04 22.02 -41.93
N ALA A 109 -9.00 22.93 -41.79
CA ALA A 109 -9.86 23.65 -42.77
C ALA A 109 -10.56 22.98 -43.97
N LEU A 110 -11.88 23.22 -44.01
CA LEU A 110 -12.79 23.60 -45.12
C LEU A 110 -12.61 23.03 -46.54
N SER A 111 -13.63 22.34 -47.05
CA SER A 111 -14.64 22.91 -47.98
C SER A 111 -15.62 21.84 -48.53
N ASN A 112 -16.90 22.22 -48.65
CA ASN A 112 -18.02 21.52 -49.34
C ASN A 112 -17.93 21.72 -50.88
N PRO A 113 -18.86 21.20 -51.73
CA PRO A 113 -19.67 19.97 -51.72
C PRO A 113 -19.62 19.20 -53.09
N SER A 114 -20.42 18.13 -53.22
CA SER A 114 -20.61 17.20 -54.37
C SER A 114 -20.80 17.83 -55.76
N PRO A 115 -20.49 17.06 -56.82
CA PRO A 115 -21.50 16.46 -57.71
C PRO A 115 -21.09 15.01 -58.13
N LYS A 116 -21.89 14.12 -58.71
CA LYS A 116 -23.11 14.15 -59.51
C LYS A 116 -23.74 12.75 -59.44
#